data_AF-A0A085WEU1-F1
#
_entry.id   AF-A0A085WEU1-F1
#
_cell.length_a   1.000
_cell.length_b   1.000
_cell.length_c   1.000
_cell.angle_alpha   90.00
_cell.angle_beta   90.00
_cell.angle_gamma   90.00
#
_symmetry.space_group_name_H-M   'P 1'
#
loop_
_entity.id
_entity.type
_entity.pdbx_description
1 polymer ?
#
loop_
_entity_poly.entity_id
_entity_poly.type
_entity_poly.pdbx_seq_one_letter_code
_entity_poly.pdbx_strand_id
1 'polypeptide(L)'
;MQPLSLFTDQARCHPFVELVRAWACHYPVSHAFAGSDADSELADSPRFGRDQETSIRDGFDKIYEVFWLNVFGPKLVNLVGRERMLSTPAHRVEELPNGCVLLVTWPIAAHFTHPEARLAQARALVHLRPELDFDTVLRSLHERNAALTPVEPRFPPDAAPLLSRVLDHGSMGERPRRTAELNAHPPPEPEEWLPADAALTSDVPDTQAALEHYSLMAEFLVSVLHSEVPSILEETPESLTDADFHFWVFRFPEIFERHHIDARLVPAIGAYLGEVLVRRLGGQWIPRKNTEESQVRVGSRVWLPFVRAHKAMRSCQALLDFSLTQLYRAAERHQV
;
A
#
# COMPACT_ATOMS: atom_id res chain seq x y z
N MET A 1 -6.90 -2.03 -10.49
CA MET A 1 -7.34 -1.64 -11.85
C MET A 1 -6.63 -0.35 -12.23
N GLN A 2 -6.07 -0.23 -13.45
CA GLN A 2 -5.51 1.04 -13.96
C GLN A 2 -6.50 1.71 -14.94
N PRO A 3 -7.53 2.42 -14.44
CA PRO A 3 -8.53 3.07 -15.29
C PRO A 3 -7.95 4.13 -16.22
N LEU A 4 -6.77 4.69 -15.90
CA LEU A 4 -6.09 5.70 -16.73
C LEU A 4 -5.73 5.20 -18.14
N SER A 5 -5.45 3.89 -18.31
CA SER A 5 -5.13 3.31 -19.62
C SER A 5 -6.27 3.44 -20.64
N LEU A 6 -7.52 3.53 -20.16
CA LEU A 6 -8.70 3.75 -20.99
C LEU A 6 -8.79 5.19 -21.53
N PHE A 7 -8.08 6.14 -20.92
CA PHE A 7 -8.10 7.56 -21.26
C PHE A 7 -6.84 8.02 -22.00
N THR A 8 -6.21 7.11 -22.74
CA THR A 8 -5.05 7.36 -23.60
C THR A 8 -5.42 7.97 -24.95
N ASP A 9 -6.71 8.00 -25.27
CA ASP A 9 -7.26 8.56 -26.50
C ASP A 9 -8.26 9.68 -26.18
N GLN A 10 -8.16 10.79 -26.91
CA GLN A 10 -9.06 11.93 -26.81
C GLN A 10 -10.52 11.52 -27.08
N ALA A 11 -10.77 10.61 -28.04
CA ALA A 11 -12.13 10.15 -28.35
C ALA A 11 -12.78 9.42 -27.17
N ARG A 12 -11.98 8.81 -26.28
CA ARG A 12 -12.45 8.17 -25.04
C ARG A 12 -12.58 9.15 -23.88
N CYS A 13 -11.78 10.21 -23.88
CA CYS A 13 -11.87 11.29 -22.89
C CYS A 13 -13.13 12.14 -23.09
N HIS A 14 -13.50 12.43 -24.34
CA HIS A 14 -14.60 13.34 -24.66
C HIS A 14 -15.96 12.93 -24.04
N PRO A 15 -16.44 11.67 -24.15
CA PRO A 15 -17.68 11.25 -23.50
C PRO A 15 -17.68 11.44 -21.97
N PHE A 16 -16.53 11.29 -21.32
CA PHE A 16 -16.41 11.53 -19.88
C PHE A 16 -16.54 13.03 -19.55
N VAL A 17 -15.91 13.89 -20.35
CA VAL A 17 -16.09 15.35 -20.22
C VAL A 17 -17.56 15.74 -20.38
N GLU A 18 -18.25 15.19 -21.37
CA GLU A 18 -19.68 15.45 -21.60
C GLU A 18 -20.57 14.93 -20.47
N LEU A 19 -20.25 13.77 -19.90
CA LEU A 19 -20.94 13.25 -18.72
C LEU A 19 -20.82 14.22 -17.52
N VAL A 20 -19.60 14.65 -17.22
CA VAL A 20 -19.34 15.59 -16.11
C VAL A 20 -20.01 16.94 -16.37
N ARG A 21 -19.95 17.43 -17.61
CA ARG A 21 -20.65 18.65 -18.05
C ARG A 21 -22.16 18.55 -17.79
N ALA A 22 -22.81 17.48 -18.28
CA ALA A 22 -24.25 17.28 -18.12
C ALA A 22 -24.63 17.19 -16.64
N TRP A 23 -23.85 16.46 -15.83
CA TRP A 23 -24.03 16.40 -14.39
C TRP A 23 -23.91 17.79 -13.74
N ALA A 24 -22.85 18.54 -14.04
CA ALA A 24 -22.61 19.88 -13.47
C ALA A 24 -23.66 20.92 -13.89
N CYS A 25 -24.37 20.73 -15.00
CA CYS A 25 -25.50 21.59 -15.40
C CYS A 25 -26.72 21.40 -14.47
N HIS A 26 -26.92 20.21 -13.91
CA HIS A 26 -28.13 19.85 -13.18
C HIS A 26 -27.98 19.85 -11.66
N TYR A 27 -26.75 19.73 -11.15
CA TYR A 27 -26.48 19.66 -9.71
C TYR A 27 -25.64 20.85 -9.23
N PRO A 28 -25.88 21.37 -8.02
CA PRO A 28 -25.01 22.38 -7.42
C PRO A 28 -23.60 21.82 -7.21
N VAL A 29 -22.59 22.52 -7.74
CA VAL A 29 -21.18 22.16 -7.55
C VAL A 29 -20.49 23.32 -6.84
N SER A 30 -19.80 23.04 -5.73
CA SER A 30 -18.89 24.00 -5.09
C SER A 30 -17.53 23.97 -5.80
N HIS A 31 -16.98 22.77 -5.94
CA HIS A 31 -15.81 22.45 -6.74
C HIS A 31 -15.82 20.93 -7.03
N ALA A 32 -15.42 20.53 -8.23
CA ALA A 32 -15.15 19.13 -8.56
C ALA A 32 -13.94 19.06 -9.51
N PHE A 33 -13.23 17.94 -9.49
CA PHE A 33 -12.12 17.72 -10.39
C PHE A 33 -12.03 16.24 -10.80
N ALA A 34 -11.31 15.98 -11.89
CA ALA A 34 -10.88 14.64 -12.27
C ALA A 34 -9.43 14.68 -12.75
N GLY A 35 -8.66 13.64 -12.42
CA GLY A 35 -7.25 13.52 -12.72
C GLY A 35 -6.66 12.20 -12.22
N SER A 36 -5.34 12.10 -12.23
CA SER A 36 -4.63 10.99 -11.60
C SER A 36 -4.76 11.11 -10.08
N ASP A 37 -5.23 10.05 -9.43
CA ASP A 37 -5.37 10.00 -7.97
C ASP A 37 -4.00 10.14 -7.29
N ALA A 38 -3.00 9.42 -7.80
CA ALA A 38 -1.62 9.52 -7.34
C ALA A 38 -1.04 10.94 -7.46
N ASP A 39 -1.37 11.67 -8.53
CA ASP A 39 -0.95 13.07 -8.70
C ASP A 39 -1.71 14.02 -7.75
N SER A 40 -2.95 13.70 -7.45
CA SER A 40 -3.82 14.46 -6.54
C SER A 40 -3.38 14.31 -5.09
N GLU A 41 -3.00 13.09 -4.68
CA GLU A 41 -2.37 12.82 -3.38
C GLU A 41 -1.07 13.61 -3.20
N LEU A 42 -0.20 13.63 -4.22
CA LEU A 42 1.04 14.43 -4.18
C LEU A 42 0.78 15.95 -4.20
N ALA A 43 -0.41 16.39 -4.64
CA ALA A 43 -0.88 17.76 -4.48
C ALA A 43 -1.47 18.05 -3.09
N ASP A 44 -1.52 17.03 -2.21
CA ASP A 44 -2.22 17.04 -0.93
C ASP A 44 -3.74 17.31 -1.06
N SER A 45 -4.34 16.96 -2.21
CA SER A 45 -5.78 17.08 -2.42
C SER A 45 -6.55 16.13 -1.48
N PRO A 46 -7.70 16.54 -0.92
CA PRO A 46 -8.40 17.82 -1.10
C PRO A 46 -8.02 18.89 -0.06
N ARG A 47 -7.03 18.63 0.80
CA ARG A 47 -6.73 19.45 1.98
C ARG A 47 -5.78 20.59 1.67
N PHE A 48 -4.78 20.36 0.82
CA PHE A 48 -3.78 21.33 0.38
C PHE A 48 -3.06 22.00 1.56
N GLY A 49 -2.60 21.19 2.51
CA GLY A 49 -1.88 21.56 3.72
C GLY A 49 -2.79 21.92 4.90
N ARG A 50 -4.11 21.90 4.71
CA ARG A 50 -5.09 22.27 5.75
C ARG A 50 -5.46 21.07 6.61
N ASP A 51 -5.71 21.31 7.89
CA ASP A 51 -6.32 20.31 8.75
C ASP A 51 -7.78 20.04 8.35
N GLN A 52 -8.34 18.94 8.84
CA GLN A 52 -9.69 18.50 8.48
C GLN A 52 -10.77 19.50 8.93
N GLU A 53 -10.62 20.14 10.09
CA GLU A 53 -11.60 21.07 10.63
C GLU A 53 -11.65 22.33 9.76
N THR A 54 -10.48 22.89 9.43
CA THR A 54 -10.34 24.03 8.51
C THR A 54 -10.91 23.70 7.13
N SER A 55 -10.59 22.52 6.58
CA SER A 55 -11.09 22.09 5.26
C SER A 55 -12.62 21.96 5.22
N ILE A 56 -13.25 21.49 6.30
CA ILE A 56 -14.71 21.36 6.38
C ILE A 56 -15.36 22.73 6.54
N ARG A 57 -14.82 23.57 7.44
CA ARG A 57 -15.35 24.90 7.74
C ARG A 57 -15.32 25.81 6.52
N ASP A 58 -14.19 25.88 5.84
CA ASP A 58 -13.95 26.87 4.79
C ASP A 58 -14.33 26.34 3.40
N GLY A 59 -14.38 25.01 3.23
CA GLY A 59 -14.61 24.34 1.96
C GLY A 59 -13.55 24.73 0.93
N PHE A 60 -13.99 24.95 -0.32
CA PHE A 60 -13.16 25.62 -1.32
C PHE A 60 -13.43 27.13 -1.28
N ASP A 61 -12.54 27.84 -0.60
CA ASP A 61 -12.50 29.30 -0.46
C ASP A 61 -11.58 29.97 -1.49
N LYS A 62 -10.73 29.20 -2.17
CA LYS A 62 -9.90 29.61 -3.31
C LYS A 62 -9.59 28.40 -4.20
N ILE A 63 -8.97 28.66 -5.35
CA ILE A 63 -8.46 27.60 -6.25
C ILE A 63 -7.09 27.16 -5.75
N TYR A 64 -7.02 25.99 -5.13
CA TYR A 64 -5.75 25.46 -4.60
C TYR A 64 -4.87 24.85 -5.69
N GLU A 65 -5.49 24.15 -6.64
CA GLU A 65 -4.84 23.43 -7.73
C GLU A 65 -5.82 23.32 -8.91
N VAL A 66 -5.30 23.06 -10.10
CA VAL A 66 -6.05 22.74 -11.31
C VAL A 66 -5.63 21.34 -11.77
N PHE A 67 -6.57 20.43 -11.97
CA PHE A 67 -6.31 19.08 -12.50
C PHE A 67 -6.64 18.98 -14.00
N TRP A 68 -6.64 17.76 -14.55
CA TRP A 68 -6.99 17.55 -15.96
C TRP A 68 -8.37 18.12 -16.32
N LEU A 69 -9.38 17.83 -15.50
CA LEU A 69 -10.73 18.38 -15.59
C LEU A 69 -11.12 19.03 -14.27
N ASN A 70 -11.77 20.19 -14.34
CA ASN A 70 -12.23 20.95 -13.17
C ASN A 70 -13.62 21.53 -13.44
N VAL A 71 -14.44 21.58 -12.41
CA VAL A 71 -15.72 22.29 -12.39
C VAL A 71 -15.66 23.26 -11.22
N PHE A 72 -15.63 24.56 -11.52
CA PHE A 72 -15.64 25.62 -10.54
C PHE A 72 -17.07 26.09 -10.29
N GLY A 73 -17.51 26.03 -9.04
CA GLY A 73 -18.82 26.53 -8.65
C GLY A 73 -18.93 28.05 -8.73
N PRO A 74 -20.17 28.61 -8.72
CA PRO A 74 -20.39 30.05 -8.91
C PRO A 74 -19.67 30.92 -7.88
N LYS A 75 -19.48 30.42 -6.65
CA LYS A 75 -18.72 31.12 -5.60
C LYS A 75 -17.26 31.35 -6.00
N LEU A 76 -16.58 30.33 -6.54
CA LEU A 76 -15.19 30.45 -7.00
C LEU A 76 -15.10 31.26 -8.29
N VAL A 77 -16.06 31.12 -9.19
CA VAL A 77 -16.15 31.93 -10.43
C VAL A 77 -16.28 33.42 -10.09
N ASN A 78 -17.13 33.77 -9.11
CA ASN A 78 -17.28 35.16 -8.66
C ASN A 78 -16.03 35.67 -7.96
N LEU A 79 -15.36 34.84 -7.16
CA LEU A 79 -14.13 35.22 -6.45
C LEU A 79 -12.97 35.55 -7.42
N VAL A 80 -12.77 34.74 -8.44
CA VAL A 80 -11.70 34.93 -9.44
C VAL A 80 -12.10 35.95 -10.52
N GLY A 81 -13.40 36.06 -10.79
CA GLY A 81 -13.98 36.87 -11.84
C GLY A 81 -14.31 36.05 -13.09
N ARG A 82 -15.53 36.21 -13.60
CA ARG A 82 -16.06 35.48 -14.76
C ARG A 82 -15.19 35.63 -16.00
N GLU A 83 -14.75 36.85 -16.33
CA GLU A 83 -13.91 37.10 -17.50
C GLU A 83 -12.56 36.35 -17.42
N ARG A 84 -11.92 36.37 -16.25
CA ARG A 84 -10.67 35.64 -16.01
C ARG A 84 -10.88 34.14 -16.13
N MET A 85 -11.95 33.60 -15.54
CA MET A 85 -12.31 32.19 -15.67
C MET A 85 -12.47 31.77 -17.14
N LEU A 86 -13.26 32.50 -17.93
CA LEU A 86 -13.55 32.16 -19.32
C LEU A 86 -12.38 32.38 -20.29
N SER A 87 -11.42 33.24 -19.91
CA SER A 87 -10.19 33.46 -20.68
C SER A 87 -9.02 32.55 -20.28
N THR A 88 -9.26 31.56 -19.40
CA THR A 88 -8.19 30.67 -18.93
C THR A 88 -7.58 29.89 -20.10
N PRO A 89 -6.25 29.89 -20.26
CA PRO A 89 -5.59 29.12 -21.32
C PRO A 89 -5.71 27.62 -21.03
N ALA A 90 -6.63 26.95 -21.71
CA ALA A 90 -6.92 25.53 -21.54
C ALA A 90 -7.45 24.92 -22.85
N HIS A 91 -7.48 23.59 -22.95
CA HIS A 91 -8.05 22.89 -24.10
C HIS A 91 -9.55 23.19 -24.28
N ARG A 92 -10.29 23.28 -23.17
CA ARG A 92 -11.71 23.67 -23.17
C ARG A 92 -12.02 24.49 -21.93
N VAL A 93 -12.78 25.57 -22.12
CA VAL A 93 -13.40 26.34 -21.05
C VAL A 93 -14.84 26.61 -21.46
N GLU A 94 -15.79 26.33 -20.57
CA GLU A 94 -17.22 26.51 -20.84
C GLU A 94 -17.96 27.01 -19.60
N GLU A 95 -18.78 28.04 -19.76
CA GLU A 95 -19.75 28.45 -18.76
C GLU A 95 -21.01 27.58 -18.83
N LEU A 96 -21.47 27.10 -17.68
CA LEU A 96 -22.68 26.30 -17.56
C LEU A 96 -23.88 27.16 -17.14
N PRO A 97 -25.14 26.72 -17.39
CA PRO A 97 -26.34 27.53 -17.14
C PRO A 97 -26.53 27.99 -15.69
N ASN A 98 -25.93 27.28 -14.72
CA ASN A 98 -25.99 27.59 -13.30
C ASN A 98 -24.84 28.50 -12.81
N GLY A 99 -24.03 29.05 -13.72
CA GLY A 99 -22.89 29.92 -13.40
C GLY A 99 -21.63 29.16 -12.98
N CYS A 100 -21.61 27.82 -13.08
CA CYS A 100 -20.37 27.06 -12.97
C CYS A 100 -19.50 27.24 -14.23
N VAL A 101 -18.20 26.97 -14.09
CA VAL A 101 -17.29 26.91 -15.24
C VAL A 101 -16.63 25.54 -15.28
N LEU A 102 -16.80 24.84 -16.41
CA LEU A 102 -16.05 23.63 -16.75
C LEU A 102 -14.73 24.02 -17.42
N LEU A 103 -13.64 23.43 -16.96
CA LEU A 103 -12.31 23.64 -17.51
C LEU A 103 -11.60 22.30 -17.72
N VAL A 104 -11.06 22.08 -18.91
CA VAL A 104 -10.22 20.92 -19.25
C VAL A 104 -8.88 21.44 -19.76
N THR A 105 -7.80 21.12 -19.05
CA THR A 105 -6.46 21.64 -19.37
C THR A 105 -5.86 21.02 -20.63
N TRP A 106 -6.12 19.73 -20.87
CA TRP A 106 -5.53 18.95 -21.96
C TRP A 106 -6.53 17.95 -22.56
N PRO A 107 -6.49 17.61 -23.86
CA PRO A 107 -7.45 16.68 -24.48
C PRO A 107 -7.41 15.23 -23.97
N ILE A 108 -6.28 14.78 -23.42
CA ILE A 108 -6.03 13.37 -23.06
C ILE A 108 -5.72 13.27 -21.57
N ALA A 109 -6.58 12.61 -20.79
CA ALA A 109 -6.42 12.54 -19.34
C ALA A 109 -5.17 11.74 -18.92
N ALA A 110 -4.86 10.67 -19.66
CA ALA A 110 -3.71 9.82 -19.32
C ALA A 110 -2.36 10.52 -19.53
N HIS A 111 -2.34 11.65 -20.23
CA HIS A 111 -1.13 12.43 -20.51
C HIS A 111 -0.79 13.42 -19.39
N PHE A 112 -1.30 13.23 -18.17
CA PHE A 112 -1.03 14.15 -17.06
C PHE A 112 0.47 14.31 -16.75
N THR A 113 1.33 13.32 -17.07
CA THR A 113 2.79 13.42 -16.95
C THR A 113 3.48 13.99 -18.19
N HIS A 114 2.76 14.23 -19.29
CA HIS A 114 3.33 14.77 -20.52
C HIS A 114 3.78 16.23 -20.33
N PRO A 115 4.97 16.64 -20.81
CA PRO A 115 5.48 17.99 -20.61
C PRO A 115 4.51 19.10 -21.06
N GLU A 116 3.87 18.93 -22.21
CA GLU A 116 2.90 19.91 -22.73
C GLU A 116 1.62 19.98 -21.89
N ALA A 117 1.17 18.86 -21.32
CA ALA A 117 0.00 18.84 -20.45
C ALA A 117 0.30 19.56 -19.12
N ARG A 118 1.50 19.35 -18.55
CA ARG A 118 1.96 20.11 -17.36
C ARG A 118 2.13 21.59 -17.66
N LEU A 119 2.62 21.94 -18.84
CA LEU A 119 2.70 23.33 -19.29
C LEU A 119 1.31 23.98 -19.35
N ALA A 120 0.32 23.29 -19.93
CA ALA A 120 -1.06 23.76 -19.97
C ALA A 120 -1.66 23.91 -18.57
N GLN A 121 -1.42 22.93 -17.68
CA GLN A 121 -1.84 22.97 -16.28
C GLN A 121 -1.24 24.16 -15.53
N ALA A 122 0.08 24.38 -15.63
CA ALA A 122 0.76 25.51 -15.00
C ALA A 122 0.22 26.86 -15.50
N ARG A 123 0.02 27.00 -16.82
CA ARG A 123 -0.56 28.22 -17.41
C ARG A 123 -1.98 28.49 -16.91
N ALA A 124 -2.82 27.46 -16.85
CA ALA A 124 -4.17 27.57 -16.33
C ALA A 124 -4.18 27.99 -14.85
N LEU A 125 -3.36 27.34 -14.02
CA LEU A 125 -3.29 27.65 -12.59
C LEU A 125 -2.81 29.08 -12.33
N VAL A 126 -1.70 29.51 -12.95
CA VAL A 126 -1.16 30.87 -12.78
C VAL A 126 -2.10 31.95 -13.32
N HIS A 127 -2.83 31.66 -14.40
CA HIS A 127 -3.86 32.58 -14.91
C HIS A 127 -4.97 32.80 -13.89
N LEU A 128 -5.40 31.73 -13.21
CA LEU A 128 -6.43 31.76 -12.17
C LEU A 128 -5.92 32.28 -10.82
N ARG A 129 -4.61 32.16 -10.56
CA ARG A 129 -3.91 32.56 -9.34
C ARG A 129 -2.67 33.39 -9.70
N PRO A 130 -2.84 34.67 -10.09
CA PRO A 130 -1.77 35.52 -10.62
C PRO A 130 -0.66 35.82 -9.60
N GLU A 131 -0.88 35.55 -8.32
CA GLU A 131 0.14 35.64 -7.28
C GLU A 131 1.15 34.48 -7.28
N LEU A 132 0.90 33.41 -8.03
CA LEU A 132 1.81 32.29 -8.15
C LEU A 132 2.87 32.55 -9.23
N ASP A 133 4.09 32.10 -8.95
CA ASP A 133 5.19 32.13 -9.91
C ASP A 133 5.12 30.93 -10.86
N PHE A 134 5.17 31.20 -12.17
CA PHE A 134 5.00 30.18 -13.20
C PHE A 134 6.11 29.11 -13.18
N ASP A 135 7.36 29.53 -13.04
CA ASP A 135 8.50 28.61 -13.05
C ASP A 135 8.50 27.71 -11.81
N THR A 136 8.07 28.26 -10.67
CA THR A 136 7.87 27.49 -9.44
C THR A 136 6.76 26.46 -9.59
N VAL A 137 5.59 26.85 -10.11
CA VAL A 137 4.48 25.91 -10.37
C VAL A 137 4.91 24.80 -11.32
N LEU A 138 5.51 25.14 -12.46
CA LEU A 138 5.92 24.14 -13.45
C LEU A 138 6.99 23.19 -12.90
N ARG A 139 7.93 23.69 -12.10
CA ARG A 139 8.95 22.87 -11.43
C ARG A 139 8.31 21.86 -10.49
N SER A 140 7.37 22.27 -9.64
CA SER A 140 6.66 21.36 -8.74
C SER A 140 5.84 20.30 -9.49
N LEU A 141 5.27 20.64 -10.66
CA LEU A 141 4.63 19.65 -11.54
C LEU A 141 5.62 18.62 -12.09
N HIS A 142 6.83 19.04 -12.47
CA HIS A 142 7.88 18.13 -12.92
C HIS A 142 8.43 17.26 -11.79
N GLU A 143 8.56 17.80 -10.57
CA GLU A 143 8.93 17.02 -9.37
C GLU A 143 7.90 15.92 -9.10
N ARG A 144 6.59 16.23 -9.21
CA ARG A 144 5.53 15.20 -9.12
C ARG A 144 5.63 14.15 -10.22
N ASN A 145 5.93 14.54 -11.46
CA ASN A 145 6.16 13.58 -12.55
C ASN A 145 7.33 12.63 -12.23
N ALA A 146 8.43 13.17 -11.71
CA ALA A 146 9.58 12.37 -11.32
C ALA A 146 9.20 11.37 -10.20
N ALA A 147 8.47 11.82 -9.18
CA ALA A 147 7.99 10.98 -8.09
C ALA A 147 7.05 9.85 -8.56
N LEU A 148 6.24 10.11 -9.59
CA LEU A 148 5.29 9.15 -10.17
C LEU A 148 5.87 8.26 -11.27
N THR A 149 7.16 8.42 -11.60
CA THR A 149 7.80 7.59 -12.62
C THR A 149 7.74 6.13 -12.19
N PRO A 150 7.14 5.22 -12.99
CA PRO A 150 6.95 3.83 -12.58
C PRO A 150 8.29 3.14 -12.25
N VAL A 151 8.30 2.40 -11.14
CA VAL A 151 9.42 1.54 -10.75
C VAL A 151 8.92 0.11 -10.73
N GLU A 152 9.61 -0.78 -11.44
CA GLU A 152 9.22 -2.19 -11.54
C GLU A 152 9.60 -2.96 -10.26
N PRO A 153 8.67 -3.70 -9.62
CA PRO A 153 8.98 -4.53 -8.46
C PRO A 153 9.93 -5.68 -8.84
N ARG A 154 11.02 -5.84 -8.08
CA ARG A 154 12.03 -6.90 -8.25
C ARG A 154 12.21 -7.68 -6.95
N PHE A 155 11.09 -8.10 -6.36
CA PHE A 155 11.07 -8.74 -5.06
C PHE A 155 11.57 -10.19 -5.14
N PRO A 156 12.31 -10.68 -4.12
CA PRO A 156 12.64 -12.10 -4.01
C PRO A 156 11.37 -12.94 -4.05
N PRO A 157 11.31 -14.07 -4.80
CA PRO A 157 10.10 -14.87 -4.93
C PRO A 157 9.49 -15.29 -3.60
N ASP A 158 10.33 -15.62 -2.63
CA ASP A 158 9.92 -16.09 -1.30
C ASP A 158 9.25 -14.97 -0.47
N ALA A 159 9.58 -13.70 -0.71
CA ALA A 159 9.00 -12.55 -0.01
C ALA A 159 7.95 -11.77 -0.85
N ALA A 160 7.89 -12.02 -2.17
CA ALA A 160 7.04 -11.29 -3.10
C ALA A 160 5.54 -11.24 -2.73
N PRO A 161 4.92 -12.32 -2.19
CA PRO A 161 3.51 -12.27 -1.79
C PRO A 161 3.22 -11.22 -0.72
N LEU A 162 4.08 -11.11 0.30
CA LEU A 162 3.93 -10.12 1.37
C LEU A 162 4.22 -8.71 0.86
N LEU A 163 5.37 -8.52 0.20
CA LEU A 163 5.79 -7.20 -0.27
C LEU A 163 4.81 -6.58 -1.29
N SER A 164 4.13 -7.39 -2.09
CA SER A 164 3.09 -6.91 -3.00
C SER A 164 1.90 -6.33 -2.24
N ARG A 165 1.46 -6.97 -1.15
CA ARG A 165 0.37 -6.45 -0.30
C ARG A 165 0.75 -5.19 0.44
N VAL A 166 2.00 -5.11 0.90
CA VAL A 166 2.57 -3.89 1.49
C VAL A 166 2.53 -2.72 0.50
N LEU A 167 2.88 -2.96 -0.77
CA LEU A 167 2.75 -1.95 -1.82
C LEU A 167 1.29 -1.59 -2.14
N ASP A 168 0.38 -2.56 -2.13
CA ASP A 168 -1.04 -2.34 -2.40
C ASP A 168 -1.77 -1.58 -1.28
N HIS A 169 -1.26 -1.65 -0.05
CA HIS A 169 -1.80 -0.90 1.09
C HIS A 169 -1.38 0.58 1.12
N GLY A 170 -0.26 0.93 0.49
CA GLY A 170 0.27 2.29 0.49
C GLY A 170 -0.50 3.25 -0.43
N SER A 171 -0.26 4.55 -0.23
CA SER A 171 -0.72 5.60 -1.15
C SER A 171 -0.21 5.33 -2.57
N MET A 172 -1.05 5.60 -3.57
CA MET A 172 -0.68 5.42 -4.98
C MET A 172 0.46 6.35 -5.39
N GLY A 173 0.49 7.58 -4.86
CA GLY A 173 1.56 8.56 -5.06
C GLY A 173 2.92 8.12 -4.49
N GLU A 174 2.91 7.38 -3.38
CA GLU A 174 4.14 6.87 -2.75
C GLU A 174 4.64 5.56 -3.35
N ARG A 175 3.80 4.86 -4.13
CA ARG A 175 4.06 3.51 -4.61
C ARG A 175 5.40 3.37 -5.35
N PRO A 176 5.78 4.23 -6.32
CA PRO A 176 7.07 4.08 -7.00
C PRO A 176 8.27 4.21 -6.05
N ARG A 177 8.20 5.18 -5.12
CA ARG A 177 9.23 5.37 -4.10
C ARG A 177 9.34 4.14 -3.19
N ARG A 178 8.23 3.64 -2.65
CA ARG A 178 8.23 2.43 -1.80
C ARG A 178 8.76 1.21 -2.55
N THR A 179 8.39 1.03 -3.83
CA THR A 179 8.94 -0.04 -4.66
C THR A 179 10.46 0.09 -4.80
N ALA A 180 10.99 1.29 -5.02
CA ALA A 180 12.43 1.52 -5.10
C ALA A 180 13.13 1.21 -3.77
N GLU A 181 12.55 1.60 -2.63
CA GLU A 181 13.09 1.34 -1.29
C GLU A 181 13.15 -0.17 -0.99
N LEU A 182 12.09 -0.91 -1.29
CA LEU A 182 12.02 -2.37 -1.12
C LEU A 182 12.95 -3.12 -2.09
N ASN A 183 13.11 -2.63 -3.31
CA ASN A 183 14.06 -3.18 -4.28
C ASN A 183 15.52 -2.98 -3.83
N ALA A 184 15.83 -1.85 -3.18
CA ALA A 184 17.17 -1.53 -2.71
C ALA A 184 17.56 -2.32 -1.45
N HIS A 185 16.57 -2.70 -0.64
CA HIS A 185 16.76 -3.42 0.63
C HIS A 185 15.89 -4.69 0.65
N PRO A 186 16.23 -5.71 -0.16
CA PRO A 186 15.48 -6.96 -0.15
C PRO A 186 15.62 -7.66 1.21
N PRO A 187 14.58 -8.37 1.68
CA PRO A 187 14.67 -9.21 2.87
C PRO A 187 15.85 -10.19 2.80
N PRO A 188 16.61 -10.38 3.89
CA PRO A 188 17.71 -11.35 3.92
C PRO A 188 17.19 -12.78 3.70
N GLU A 189 18.01 -13.66 3.12
CA GLU A 189 17.66 -15.08 3.03
C GLU A 189 17.44 -15.70 4.42
N PRO A 190 16.47 -16.59 4.62
CA PRO A 190 16.27 -17.25 5.90
C PRO A 190 17.50 -18.07 6.32
N GLU A 191 18.04 -17.74 7.49
CA GLU A 191 19.16 -18.46 8.12
C GLU A 191 18.67 -19.43 9.22
N GLU A 192 17.37 -19.43 9.51
CA GLU A 192 16.73 -20.23 10.57
C GLU A 192 16.55 -21.70 10.16
N TRP A 193 17.62 -22.32 9.64
CA TRP A 193 17.64 -23.73 9.28
C TRP A 193 19.01 -24.37 9.50
N LEU A 194 19.01 -25.69 9.68
CA LEU A 194 20.22 -26.53 9.69
C LEU A 194 20.05 -27.69 8.71
N PRO A 195 21.16 -28.27 8.21
CA PRO A 195 21.12 -29.55 7.52
C PRO A 195 20.42 -30.63 8.36
N ALA A 196 19.65 -31.53 7.73
CA ALA A 196 18.89 -32.55 8.46
C ALA A 196 19.77 -33.55 9.26
N ASP A 197 21.03 -33.74 8.88
CA ASP A 197 22.01 -34.54 9.62
C ASP A 197 22.55 -33.82 10.87
N ALA A 198 22.45 -32.49 10.91
CA ALA A 198 22.73 -31.65 12.08
C ALA A 198 21.49 -31.45 12.99
N ALA A 199 20.37 -32.11 12.67
CA ALA A 199 19.18 -32.07 13.51
C ALA A 199 19.48 -32.60 14.91
N LEU A 200 19.00 -31.87 15.93
CA LEU A 200 19.11 -32.35 17.30
C LEU A 200 18.10 -33.48 17.51
N THR A 201 18.42 -34.45 18.36
CA THR A 201 17.41 -35.41 18.82
C THR A 201 16.44 -34.71 19.76
N SER A 202 15.19 -35.14 19.84
CA SER A 202 14.29 -34.62 20.86
C SER A 202 14.81 -34.92 22.27
N ASP A 203 14.77 -33.93 23.17
CA ASP A 203 15.16 -34.06 24.58
C ASP A 203 13.99 -33.90 25.55
N VAL A 204 12.77 -33.82 25.02
CA VAL A 204 11.55 -33.86 25.84
C VAL A 204 11.22 -35.31 26.22
N PRO A 205 10.76 -35.54 27.46
CA PRO A 205 10.44 -36.90 27.92
C PRO A 205 9.18 -37.47 27.25
N ASP A 206 8.24 -36.60 26.86
CA ASP A 206 7.01 -36.95 26.17
C ASP A 206 6.85 -36.04 24.95
N THR A 207 7.08 -36.61 23.77
CA THR A 207 6.95 -35.88 22.51
C THR A 207 5.50 -35.58 22.18
N GLN A 208 4.55 -36.43 22.54
CA GLN A 208 3.14 -36.22 22.21
C GLN A 208 2.59 -35.03 23.00
N ALA A 209 2.86 -34.98 24.30
CA ALA A 209 2.46 -33.86 25.14
C ALA A 209 3.07 -32.52 24.66
N ALA A 210 4.30 -32.54 24.14
CA ALA A 210 4.93 -31.34 23.57
C ALA A 210 4.23 -30.88 22.28
N LEU A 211 3.81 -31.80 21.42
CA LEU A 211 3.07 -31.47 20.19
C LEU A 211 1.68 -30.93 20.51
N GLU A 212 0.96 -31.53 21.46
CA GLU A 212 -0.32 -31.02 21.95
C GLU A 212 -0.17 -29.59 22.49
N HIS A 213 0.91 -29.31 23.21
CA HIS A 213 1.22 -27.95 23.67
C HIS A 213 1.43 -26.97 22.52
N TYR A 214 2.18 -27.34 21.46
CA TYR A 214 2.37 -26.48 20.29
C TYR A 214 1.05 -26.25 19.55
N SER A 215 0.20 -27.27 19.40
CA SER A 215 -1.12 -27.10 18.79
C SER A 215 -1.97 -26.09 19.58
N LEU A 216 -1.98 -26.15 20.92
CA LEU A 216 -2.68 -25.16 21.75
C LEU A 216 -2.13 -23.73 21.58
N MET A 217 -0.81 -23.59 21.38
CA MET A 217 -0.19 -22.29 21.11
C MET A 217 -0.58 -21.75 19.73
N ALA A 218 -0.64 -22.61 18.71
CA ALA A 218 -1.13 -22.24 17.39
C ALA A 218 -2.61 -21.86 17.42
N GLU A 219 -3.45 -22.60 18.15
CA GLU A 219 -4.86 -22.27 18.38
C GLU A 219 -5.03 -20.94 19.10
N PHE A 220 -4.14 -20.61 20.03
CA PHE A 220 -4.16 -19.29 20.66
C PHE A 220 -3.94 -18.18 19.61
N LEU A 221 -3.03 -18.35 18.65
CA LEU A 221 -2.85 -17.36 17.56
C LEU A 221 -4.12 -17.20 16.74
N VAL A 222 -4.76 -18.32 16.38
CA VAL A 222 -6.05 -18.33 15.68
C VAL A 222 -7.09 -17.56 16.50
N SER A 223 -7.16 -17.78 17.82
CA SER A 223 -8.12 -17.06 18.68
C SER A 223 -7.89 -15.54 18.67
N VAL A 224 -6.64 -15.10 18.56
CA VAL A 224 -6.27 -13.67 18.50
C VAL A 224 -6.60 -13.05 17.14
N LEU A 225 -6.39 -13.78 16.04
CA LEU A 225 -6.43 -13.21 14.69
C LEU A 225 -7.70 -13.53 13.89
N HIS A 226 -8.47 -14.57 14.20
CA HIS A 226 -9.53 -15.09 13.32
C HIS A 226 -10.57 -14.07 12.86
N SER A 227 -10.85 -13.03 13.65
CA SER A 227 -11.78 -11.96 13.27
C SER A 227 -11.21 -11.06 12.16
N GLU A 228 -9.94 -10.70 12.27
CA GLU A 228 -9.26 -9.75 11.37
C GLU A 228 -8.55 -10.44 10.21
N VAL A 229 -8.15 -11.69 10.43
CA VAL A 229 -7.47 -12.57 9.48
C VAL A 229 -8.20 -13.92 9.44
N PRO A 230 -9.35 -14.02 8.75
CA PRO A 230 -10.15 -15.26 8.74
C PRO A 230 -9.40 -16.45 8.13
N SER A 231 -8.49 -16.20 7.19
CA SER A 231 -7.65 -17.23 6.56
C SER A 231 -6.74 -17.96 7.56
N ILE A 232 -6.50 -17.41 8.76
CA ILE A 232 -5.71 -18.06 9.80
C ILE A 232 -6.27 -19.44 10.19
N LEU A 233 -7.57 -19.65 10.02
CA LEU A 233 -8.25 -20.92 10.28
C LEU A 233 -7.87 -22.03 9.29
N GLU A 234 -7.40 -21.66 8.09
CA GLU A 234 -7.12 -22.61 7.02
C GLU A 234 -5.70 -23.18 7.08
N GLU A 235 -4.79 -22.52 7.80
CA GLU A 235 -3.39 -22.95 7.94
C GLU A 235 -2.71 -23.18 6.58
N THR A 236 -2.81 -22.18 5.70
CA THR A 236 -2.29 -22.18 4.33
C THR A 236 -1.04 -21.31 4.21
N PRO A 237 -0.25 -21.41 3.13
CA PRO A 237 0.80 -20.43 2.83
C PRO A 237 0.26 -18.99 2.79
N GLU A 238 -0.97 -18.83 2.30
CA GLU A 238 -1.66 -17.55 2.20
C GLU A 238 -1.99 -17.00 3.60
N SER A 239 -2.38 -17.85 4.54
CA SER A 239 -2.71 -17.41 5.92
C SER A 239 -1.48 -16.86 6.66
N LEU A 240 -0.28 -17.40 6.43
CA LEU A 240 0.97 -16.83 6.94
C LEU A 240 1.20 -15.42 6.38
N THR A 241 0.93 -15.23 5.08
CA THR A 241 1.09 -13.94 4.41
C THR A 241 0.06 -12.93 4.92
N ASP A 242 -1.17 -13.37 5.20
CA ASP A 242 -2.20 -12.50 5.77
C ASP A 242 -1.85 -12.10 7.21
N ALA A 243 -1.31 -13.03 8.00
CA ALA A 243 -0.85 -12.76 9.36
C ALA A 243 0.33 -11.76 9.37
N ASP A 244 1.37 -11.99 8.57
CA ASP A 244 2.52 -11.07 8.43
C ASP A 244 2.05 -9.66 8.05
N PHE A 245 1.16 -9.57 7.05
CA PHE A 245 0.61 -8.30 6.59
C PHE A 245 -0.19 -7.61 7.70
N HIS A 246 -1.04 -8.35 8.43
CA HIS A 246 -1.81 -7.82 9.54
C HIS A 246 -0.90 -7.27 10.66
N PHE A 247 0.12 -8.03 11.08
CA PHE A 247 1.07 -7.57 12.08
C PHE A 247 1.79 -6.29 11.66
N TRP A 248 2.13 -6.17 10.37
CA TRP A 248 2.81 -5.02 9.82
C TRP A 248 1.90 -3.78 9.76
N VAL A 249 0.69 -3.92 9.22
CA VAL A 249 -0.29 -2.81 9.13
C VAL A 249 -0.60 -2.23 10.51
N PHE A 250 -0.83 -3.12 11.49
CA PHE A 250 -1.15 -2.71 12.85
C PHE A 250 0.09 -2.51 13.74
N ARG A 251 1.31 -2.54 13.16
CA ARG A 251 2.56 -2.22 13.84
C ARG A 251 2.71 -2.94 15.19
N PHE A 252 2.35 -4.22 15.25
CA PHE A 252 2.26 -4.98 16.49
C PHE A 252 3.51 -4.85 17.39
N PRO A 253 4.75 -4.93 16.87
CA PRO A 253 5.97 -4.77 17.67
C PRO A 253 6.10 -3.44 18.40
N GLU A 254 5.42 -2.40 17.95
CA GLU A 254 5.53 -1.03 18.46
C GLU A 254 4.33 -0.63 19.33
N ILE A 255 3.16 -1.24 19.11
CA ILE A 255 1.94 -0.94 19.87
C ILE A 255 1.85 -1.75 21.16
N PHE A 256 2.24 -3.03 21.14
CA PHE A 256 2.09 -3.92 22.28
C PHE A 256 3.34 -3.97 23.16
N GLU A 257 3.14 -4.15 24.47
CA GLU A 257 4.24 -4.28 25.43
C GLU A 257 5.09 -5.52 25.14
N ARG A 258 6.42 -5.33 25.17
CA ARG A 258 7.37 -6.36 24.75
C ARG A 258 7.21 -7.69 25.49
N HIS A 259 6.98 -7.64 26.81
CA HIS A 259 6.83 -8.86 27.60
C HIS A 259 5.59 -9.68 27.22
N HIS A 260 4.51 -9.04 26.78
CA HIS A 260 3.32 -9.74 26.27
C HIS A 260 3.58 -10.37 24.91
N ILE A 261 4.32 -9.69 24.05
CA ILE A 261 4.75 -10.23 22.75
C ILE A 261 5.62 -11.48 22.97
N ASP A 262 6.66 -11.37 23.79
CA ASP A 262 7.63 -12.46 23.99
C ASP A 262 7.04 -13.67 24.70
N ALA A 263 6.19 -13.45 25.71
CA ALA A 263 5.65 -14.54 26.51
C ALA A 263 4.49 -15.29 25.84
N ARG A 264 3.73 -14.63 24.94
CA ARG A 264 2.48 -15.20 24.40
C ARG A 264 2.42 -15.20 22.88
N LEU A 265 2.73 -14.08 22.24
CA LEU A 265 2.50 -13.94 20.81
C LEU A 265 3.60 -14.60 19.98
N VAL A 266 4.88 -14.37 20.29
CA VAL A 266 6.01 -15.00 19.60
C VAL A 266 5.91 -16.53 19.64
N PRO A 267 5.64 -17.17 20.80
CA PRO A 267 5.49 -18.61 20.85
C PRO A 267 4.27 -19.11 20.03
N ALA A 268 3.15 -18.39 20.05
CA ALA A 268 1.97 -18.74 19.26
C ALA A 268 2.22 -18.64 17.75
N ILE A 269 2.94 -17.61 17.30
CA ILE A 269 3.37 -17.43 15.91
C ILE A 269 4.30 -18.56 15.47
N GLY A 270 5.31 -18.89 16.29
CA GLY A 270 6.27 -19.96 15.98
C GLY A 270 5.58 -21.33 15.88
N ALA A 271 4.68 -21.62 16.79
CA ALA A 271 3.89 -22.85 16.75
C ALA A 271 3.00 -22.92 15.50
N TYR A 272 2.28 -21.83 15.18
CA TYR A 272 1.44 -21.75 13.98
C TYR A 272 2.23 -21.96 12.69
N LEU A 273 3.38 -21.28 12.53
CA LEU A 273 4.27 -21.47 11.38
C LEU A 273 4.70 -22.94 11.27
N GLY A 274 5.07 -23.58 12.38
CA GLY A 274 5.45 -24.97 12.37
C GLY A 274 4.31 -25.94 12.03
N GLU A 275 3.09 -25.68 12.51
CA GLU A 275 1.89 -26.44 12.10
C GLU A 275 1.65 -26.35 10.59
N VAL A 276 1.78 -25.15 10.00
CA VAL A 276 1.66 -24.96 8.54
C VAL A 276 2.75 -25.73 7.79
N LEU A 277 4.00 -25.72 8.27
CA LEU A 277 5.09 -26.52 7.68
C LEU A 277 4.79 -28.03 7.74
N VAL A 278 4.30 -28.53 8.87
CA VAL A 278 3.93 -29.94 9.05
C VAL A 278 2.80 -30.34 8.11
N ARG A 279 1.70 -29.58 8.12
CA ARG A 279 0.48 -29.93 7.37
C ARG A 279 0.62 -29.73 5.87
N ARG A 280 1.36 -28.71 5.42
CA ARG A 280 1.45 -28.35 4.00
C ARG A 280 2.68 -28.92 3.30
N LEU A 281 3.79 -29.09 4.02
CA LEU A 281 5.03 -29.60 3.44
C LEU A 281 5.38 -31.02 3.90
N GLY A 282 4.51 -31.67 4.69
CA GLY A 282 4.78 -32.99 5.27
C GLY A 282 5.91 -32.97 6.30
N GLY A 283 6.11 -31.83 6.96
CA GLY A 283 7.16 -31.65 7.95
C GLY A 283 6.98 -32.55 9.17
N GLN A 284 8.08 -32.78 9.90
CA GLN A 284 8.06 -33.51 11.16
C GLN A 284 8.65 -32.65 12.28
N TRP A 285 7.86 -32.43 13.33
CA TRP A 285 8.33 -31.77 14.54
C TRP A 285 9.40 -32.59 15.26
N ILE A 286 10.41 -31.88 15.76
CA ILE A 286 11.44 -32.35 16.68
C ILE A 286 11.37 -31.42 17.90
N PRO A 287 10.54 -31.76 18.91
CA PRO A 287 10.32 -30.92 20.07
C PRO A 287 11.55 -30.89 20.98
N ARG A 288 11.78 -29.73 21.58
CA ARG A 288 12.90 -29.47 22.49
C ARG A 288 12.39 -28.87 23.79
N LYS A 289 13.13 -29.08 24.89
CA LYS A 289 12.83 -28.47 26.20
C LYS A 289 12.82 -26.94 26.14
N ASN A 290 13.76 -26.37 25.40
CA ASN A 290 13.75 -24.97 25.04
C ASN A 290 12.97 -24.79 23.74
N THR A 291 11.82 -24.12 23.79
CA THR A 291 10.92 -23.96 22.65
C THR A 291 11.58 -23.28 21.46
N GLU A 292 12.51 -22.34 21.68
CA GLU A 292 13.26 -21.69 20.58
C GLU A 292 14.16 -22.67 19.82
N GLU A 293 14.57 -23.78 20.43
CA GLU A 293 15.37 -24.82 19.77
C GLU A 293 14.51 -25.82 18.98
N SER A 294 13.18 -25.80 19.16
CA SER A 294 12.28 -26.76 18.50
C SER A 294 12.28 -26.62 16.99
N GLN A 295 12.30 -27.77 16.32
CA GLN A 295 12.63 -27.85 14.89
C GLN A 295 11.51 -28.50 14.11
N VAL A 296 11.35 -28.13 12.84
CA VAL A 296 10.50 -28.84 11.89
C VAL A 296 11.37 -29.34 10.74
N ARG A 297 11.49 -30.65 10.61
CA ARG A 297 12.22 -31.28 9.50
C ARG A 297 11.37 -31.26 8.24
N VAL A 298 11.85 -30.65 7.17
CA VAL A 298 11.24 -30.62 5.83
C VAL A 298 12.33 -30.95 4.81
N GLY A 299 12.15 -32.03 4.06
CA GLY A 299 13.16 -32.50 3.09
C GLY A 299 14.51 -32.75 3.76
N SER A 300 15.56 -32.12 3.21
CA SER A 300 16.95 -32.22 3.67
C SER A 300 17.35 -31.20 4.75
N ARG A 301 16.39 -30.44 5.29
CA ARG A 301 16.65 -29.38 6.29
C ARG A 301 15.74 -29.51 7.51
N VAL A 302 16.21 -28.96 8.62
CA VAL A 302 15.39 -28.64 9.78
C VAL A 302 15.26 -27.13 9.89
N TRP A 303 14.05 -26.65 10.12
CA TRP A 303 13.70 -25.24 10.22
C TRP A 303 13.41 -24.88 11.68
N LEU A 304 13.61 -23.62 12.07
CA LEU A 304 13.43 -23.12 13.44
C LEU A 304 12.29 -22.08 13.51
N PRO A 305 11.01 -22.51 13.54
CA PRO A 305 9.86 -21.60 13.49
C PRO A 305 9.82 -20.57 14.62
N PHE A 306 10.18 -20.97 15.84
CA PHE A 306 10.14 -20.08 17.01
C PHE A 306 11.21 -18.99 16.94
N VAL A 307 12.42 -19.32 16.45
CA VAL A 307 13.48 -18.32 16.20
C VAL A 307 13.01 -17.32 15.15
N ARG A 308 12.38 -17.80 14.08
CA ARG A 308 11.83 -16.94 13.03
C ARG A 308 10.79 -15.97 13.59
N ALA A 309 9.82 -16.48 14.34
CA ALA A 309 8.78 -15.69 14.98
C ALA A 309 9.37 -14.61 15.90
N HIS A 310 10.37 -14.99 16.71
CA HIS A 310 11.06 -14.06 17.60
C HIS A 310 11.76 -12.94 16.82
N LYS A 311 12.47 -13.27 15.74
CA LYS A 311 13.13 -12.27 14.86
C LYS A 311 12.11 -11.34 14.19
N ALA A 312 11.02 -11.89 13.62
CA ALA A 312 9.97 -11.14 12.95
C ALA A 312 9.37 -10.06 13.85
N MET A 313 9.07 -10.42 15.10
CA MET A 313 8.38 -9.54 16.04
C MET A 313 9.25 -8.47 16.69
N ARG A 314 10.50 -8.24 16.26
CA ARG A 314 11.41 -7.25 16.88
C ARG A 314 11.09 -5.80 16.52
N SER A 315 10.55 -5.54 15.34
CA SER A 315 10.19 -4.21 14.84
C SER A 315 9.30 -4.35 13.61
N CYS A 316 8.68 -3.26 13.13
CA CYS A 316 7.92 -3.30 11.89
C CYS A 316 8.78 -3.65 10.66
N GLN A 317 10.05 -3.23 10.63
CA GLN A 317 10.96 -3.62 9.56
C GLN A 317 11.28 -5.12 9.63
N ALA A 318 11.47 -5.65 10.85
CA ALA A 318 11.77 -7.06 11.05
C ALA A 318 10.61 -7.99 10.61
N LEU A 319 9.35 -7.52 10.63
CA LEU A 319 8.22 -8.26 10.07
C LEU A 319 8.34 -8.46 8.56
N LEU A 320 9.04 -7.58 7.85
CA LEU A 320 9.33 -7.73 6.42
C LEU A 320 10.58 -8.58 6.20
N ASP A 321 11.65 -8.29 6.94
CA ASP A 321 12.94 -8.95 6.81
C ASP A 321 12.90 -10.43 7.24
N PHE A 322 12.07 -10.72 8.25
CA PHE A 322 11.95 -12.05 8.86
C PHE A 322 10.51 -12.60 8.79
N SER A 323 9.77 -12.27 7.73
CA SER A 323 8.38 -12.73 7.54
C SER A 323 8.21 -14.25 7.60
N LEU A 324 7.05 -14.71 8.06
CA LEU A 324 6.68 -16.13 8.08
C LEU A 324 6.51 -16.67 6.65
N THR A 325 5.94 -15.86 5.75
CA THR A 325 5.81 -16.15 4.31
C THR A 325 7.14 -16.57 3.71
N GLN A 326 8.20 -15.80 3.95
CA GLN A 326 9.50 -16.06 3.35
C GLN A 326 10.12 -17.37 3.86
N LEU A 327 10.02 -17.65 5.17
CA LEU A 327 10.54 -18.92 5.70
C LEU A 327 9.78 -20.12 5.14
N TYR A 328 8.45 -20.02 5.04
CA TYR A 328 7.63 -21.08 4.45
C TYR A 328 8.02 -21.37 2.99
N ARG A 329 8.12 -20.33 2.15
CA ARG A 329 8.48 -20.47 0.73
C ARG A 329 9.90 -21.01 0.55
N ALA A 330 10.84 -20.59 1.40
CA ALA A 330 12.17 -21.17 1.41
C ALA A 330 12.14 -22.66 1.79
N ALA A 331 11.32 -23.07 2.76
CA ALA A 331 11.14 -24.47 3.12
C ALA A 331 10.52 -25.29 1.99
N GLU A 332 9.51 -24.75 1.31
CA GLU A 332 8.85 -25.36 0.15
C GLU A 332 9.85 -25.62 -0.99
N ARG A 333 10.72 -24.65 -1.28
CA ARG A 333 11.79 -24.78 -2.28
C ARG A 333 12.80 -25.88 -1.97
N HIS A 334 12.94 -26.27 -0.70
CA HIS A 334 13.87 -27.29 -0.21
C HIS A 334 13.17 -28.59 0.23
N GLN A 335 11.90 -28.78 -0.13
CA GLN A 335 11.11 -29.96 0.23
C GLN A 335 11.58 -31.23 -0.50
N VAL A 336 12.13 -31.10 -1.71
CA VAL A 336 12.53 -32.21 -2.60
C VAL A 336 13.98 -32.64 -2.39
#